data_AF-A0A1G8DRZ6-F1
#
_entry.id   AF-A0A1G8DRZ6-F1
#
_cell.length_a   1.000
_cell.length_b   1.000
_cell.length_c   1.000
_cell.angle_alpha   90.00
_cell.angle_beta   90.00
_cell.angle_gamma   90.00
#
_symmetry.space_group_name_H-M   'P 1'
#
loop_
_entity.id
_entity.type
_entity.pdbx_description
1 polymer ?
#
loop_
_entity_poly.entity_id
_entity_poly.type
_entity_poly.pdbx_seq_one_letter_code
_entity_poly.pdbx_strand_id
1 'polypeptide(L)' 'MATHDLSIGARVRSTIDLGGIVRPFIQAGEPGRIEALDDEGGYVVRFDACHRSMGVHADEVARAEEPARR' A
#
# COMPACT_ATOMS: atom_id res chain seq x y z
N MET A 1 1.55 -13.49 -16.44
CA MET A 1 2.34 -12.60 -15.56
C MET A 1 1.46 -11.41 -15.25
N ALA A 2 1.13 -11.19 -13.98
CA ALA A 2 0.44 -9.97 -13.59
C ALA A 2 1.36 -8.77 -13.87
N THR A 3 0.78 -7.68 -14.37
CA THR A 3 1.52 -6.45 -14.64
C THR A 3 1.44 -5.57 -13.39
N HIS A 4 2.56 -5.41 -12.70
CA HIS A 4 2.65 -4.49 -11.55
C HIS A 4 3.04 -3.10 -12.03
N ASP A 5 2.23 -2.10 -11.70
CA ASP A 5 2.52 -0.69 -11.99
C ASP A 5 3.59 -0.12 -11.04
N LEU A 6 3.69 -0.70 -9.84
CA LEU A 6 4.60 -0.27 -8.79
C LEU A 6 5.65 -1.35 -8.49
N SER A 7 6.85 -0.89 -8.12
CA SER A 7 7.99 -1.77 -7.81
C SER A 7 8.22 -1.92 -6.31
N ILE A 8 8.91 -2.99 -5.91
CA ILE A 8 9.40 -3.18 -4.54
C ILE A 8 10.21 -1.95 -4.11
N GLY A 9 9.93 -1.46 -2.90
CA GLY A 9 10.54 -0.25 -2.34
C GLY A 9 9.78 1.04 -2.64
N ALA A 10 8.79 1.04 -3.54
CA ALA A 10 7.98 2.21 -3.83
C ALA A 10 7.18 2.66 -2.59
N ARG A 11 7.09 3.99 -2.41
CA ARG A 11 6.22 4.61 -1.41
C ARG A 11 4.80 4.69 -1.96
N VAL A 12 3.86 4.24 -1.15
CA VAL A 12 2.43 4.20 -1.47
C VAL A 12 1.62 4.80 -0.33
N ARG A 13 0.35 5.08 -0.61
CA ARG A 13 -0.67 5.38 0.41
C ARG A 13 -1.88 4.48 0.17
N SER A 14 -2.54 4.07 1.25
CA SER A 14 -3.85 3.42 1.13
C SER A 14 -4.84 4.38 0.48
N THR A 15 -5.63 3.94 -0.49
CA THR A 15 -6.71 4.75 -1.10
C THR A 15 -8.02 4.59 -0.35
N ILE A 16 -8.17 3.46 0.35
CA ILE A 16 -9.35 3.10 1.12
C ILE A 16 -9.00 2.94 2.60
N ASP A 17 -10.04 2.97 3.43
CA ASP A 17 -9.92 2.51 4.80
C ASP A 17 -9.84 0.98 4.77
N LEU A 18 -8.63 0.45 4.99
CA LEU A 18 -8.42 -0.99 5.19
C LEU A 18 -8.86 -1.41 6.61
N GLY A 19 -9.37 -0.46 7.40
CA GLY A 19 -9.89 -0.58 8.75
C GLY A 19 -11.25 -1.25 8.82
N GLY A 20 -11.26 -2.58 8.70
CA GLY A 20 -12.38 -3.43 9.14
C GLY A 20 -12.23 -3.94 10.60
N ILE A 21 -13.14 -4.83 11.02
CA ILE A 21 -13.12 -5.55 12.32
C ILE A 21 -11.75 -6.21 12.62
N VAL A 22 -10.97 -6.50 11.59
CA VAL A 22 -9.68 -7.21 11.69
C VAL A 22 -8.48 -6.24 11.80
N ARG A 23 -8.59 -4.96 11.39
CA ARG A 23 -7.40 -4.08 11.18
C ARG A 23 -7.66 -2.58 11.44
N PRO A 24 -8.07 -2.16 12.64
CA PRO A 24 -8.62 -0.82 12.93
C PRO A 24 -7.65 0.38 12.78
N PHE A 25 -6.43 0.20 12.26
CA PHE A 25 -5.38 1.22 12.27
C PHE A 25 -4.92 1.69 10.89
N ILE A 26 -5.40 1.11 9.79
CA ILE A 26 -4.98 1.50 8.44
C ILE A 26 -6.09 2.29 7.78
N GLN A 27 -5.99 3.61 7.90
CA GLN A 27 -6.95 4.53 7.33
C GLN A 27 -6.60 4.89 5.88
N ALA A 28 -7.58 5.41 5.16
CA ALA A 28 -7.32 6.02 3.85
C ALA A 28 -6.24 7.11 3.98
N GLY A 29 -5.27 7.09 3.08
CA GLY A 29 -4.12 7.99 3.06
C GLY A 29 -2.91 7.52 3.87
N GLU A 30 -3.02 6.41 4.61
CA GLU A 30 -1.93 5.87 5.44
C GLU A 30 -0.72 5.51 4.56
N PRO A 31 0.46 6.10 4.81
CA PRO A 31 1.66 5.82 4.02
C PRO A 31 2.19 4.42 4.29
N GLY A 32 2.81 3.84 3.26
CA GLY A 32 3.48 2.56 3.35
C GLY A 32 4.55 2.38 2.30
N ARG A 33 5.16 1.20 2.30
CA ARG A 33 6.17 0.77 1.34
C ARG A 33 5.87 -0.64 0.85
N ILE A 34 5.97 -0.85 -0.47
CA ILE A 34 5.90 -2.19 -1.06
C ILE A 34 7.15 -2.98 -0.67
N GLU A 35 6.96 -4.14 -0.07
CA GLU A 35 8.02 -5.09 0.29
C GLU A 35 8.06 -6.30 -0.65
N ALA A 36 6.92 -6.69 -1.25
CA ALA A 36 6.85 -7.74 -2.26
C ALA A 36 5.72 -7.49 -3.27
N LEU A 37 5.81 -8.16 -4.41
CA LEU A 37 4.78 -8.18 -5.45
C LEU A 37 4.05 -9.52 -5.35
N ASP A 38 2.73 -9.48 -5.43
CA ASP A 38 1.90 -10.69 -5.41
C ASP A 38 1.64 -11.20 -6.83
N ASP A 39 1.64 -12.52 -7.03
CA ASP A 39 1.46 -13.16 -8.36
C ASP A 39 0.07 -12.88 -8.97
N GLU A 40 -0.93 -12.54 -8.16
CA GLU A 40 -2.28 -12.16 -8.60
C GLU A 40 -2.40 -10.68 -8.98
N GLY A 41 -1.28 -9.93 -8.95
CA GLY A 41 -1.22 -8.51 -9.31
C GLY A 41 -1.45 -7.56 -8.14
N GLY A 42 -1.50 -8.08 -6.92
CA GLY A 42 -1.48 -7.28 -5.68
C GLY A 42 -0.07 -6.91 -5.22
N TYR A 43 0.00 -6.32 -4.03
CA TYR A 43 1.23 -5.90 -3.38
C TYR A 43 1.26 -6.35 -1.92
N VAL A 44 2.45 -6.61 -1.39
CA VAL A 44 2.68 -6.71 0.05
C VAL A 44 3.23 -5.38 0.53
N VAL A 45 2.48 -4.66 1.35
CA VAL A 45 2.80 -3.31 1.81
C VAL A 45 3.01 -3.30 3.32
N ARG A 46 4.12 -2.72 3.77
CA ARG A 46 4.32 -2.36 5.18
C ARG A 46 3.93 -0.90 5.37
N PHE A 47 2.81 -0.68 6.04
CA PHE A 47 2.33 0.66 6.38
C PHE A 47 3.07 1.23 7.59
N ASP A 48 3.24 2.54 7.66
CA ASP A 48 4.00 3.16 8.74
C ASP A 48 3.23 3.05 10.09
N ALA A 49 1.89 3.10 10.08
CA ALA A 49 1.06 2.82 11.26
C ALA A 49 1.08 1.37 11.77
N CYS A 50 1.63 0.40 11.03
CA CYS A 50 1.64 -1.00 11.45
C CYS A 50 2.99 -1.69 11.23
N HIS A 51 3.48 -2.38 12.25
CA HIS A 51 4.74 -3.14 12.15
C HIS A 51 4.65 -4.42 11.28
N ARG A 52 3.47 -4.77 10.75
CA ARG A 52 3.29 -5.94 9.88
C ARG A 52 3.04 -5.53 8.45
N SER A 53 3.64 -6.27 7.53
CA SER A 53 3.37 -6.20 6.10
C SER A 53 2.04 -6.90 5.78
N MET A 54 1.31 -6.39 4.79
CA MET A 54 -0.02 -6.89 4.43
C MET A 54 -0.17 -6.98 2.92
N GLY A 55 -0.83 -8.04 2.47
CA GLY A 55 -1.35 -8.11 1.10
C GLY A 55 -2.47 -7.09 0.91
N VAL A 56 -2.38 -6.35 -0.18
CA VAL A 56 -3.37 -5.37 -0.66
C VAL A 56 -3.51 -5.54 -2.18
N HIS A 57 -4.69 -5.29 -2.71
CA HIS A 57 -4.91 -5.22 -4.14
C HIS A 57 -4.30 -3.93 -4.72
N ALA A 58 -4.01 -3.94 -6.01
CA ALA A 58 -3.39 -2.80 -6.66
C ALA A 58 -4.26 -1.54 -6.68
N ASP A 59 -5.59 -1.68 -6.61
CA ASP A 59 -6.53 -0.54 -6.55
C ASP A 59 -6.67 0.06 -5.13
N GLU A 60 -6.27 -0.69 -4.10
CA GLU A 60 -6.33 -0.26 -2.69
C GLU A 60 -5.14 0.64 -2.30
N VAL A 61 -4.14 0.78 -3.18
CA VAL A 61 -2.98 1.63 -2.95
C VAL A 61 -2.66 2.50 -4.15
N ALA A 62 -2.26 3.74 -3.88
CA ALA A 62 -1.75 4.66 -4.89
C ALA A 62 -0.30 5.02 -4.59
N ARG A 63 0.45 5.38 -5.63
CA ARG A 63 1.79 5.95 -5.45
C ARG A 63 1.70 7.17 -4.53
N ALA A 64 2.53 7.22 -3.50
CA ALA A 64 2.64 8.42 -2.69
C ALA A 64 3.34 9.48 -3.56
N GLU A 65 2.58 10.40 -4.17
CA GLU A 65 3.18 11.59 -4.77
C GLU A 65 3.93 12.33 -3.66
N GLU A 66 5.22 12.59 -3.91
CA GLU A 66 5.97 13.52 -3.07
C GLU A 66 5.20 14.84 -3.08
N PRO A 67 4.92 15.46 -1.91
CA PRO A 67 4.22 16.74 -1.91
C PRO A 67 5.02 17.68 -2.80
N ALA A 68 4.38 18.14 -3.88
CA ALA A 68 4.98 19.11 -4.79
C ALA A 68 5.51 20.26 -3.94
N ARG A 69 6.83 20.37 -3.79
CA ARG A 69 7.45 21.54 -3.18
C ARG A 69 7.03 22.73 -4.05
N ARG A 70 6.10 23.53 -3.54
CA ARG A 70 5.76 24.85 -4.04
C ARG A 70 6.20 25.89 -3.03
#